data_AF-A0A1F9SFX5-F1
#
_entry.id   AF-A0A1F9SFX5-F1
#
_cell.length_a   1.000
_cell.length_b   1.000
_cell.length_c   1.000
_cell.angle_alpha   90.00
_cell.angle_beta   90.00
_cell.angle_gamma   90.00
#
_symmetry.space_group_name_H-M   'P 1'
#
loop_
_entity.id
_entity.type
_entity.pdbx_description
1 polymer ?
#
loop_
_entity_poly.entity_id
_entity_poly.type
_entity_poly.pdbx_seq_one_letter_code
_entity_poly.pdbx_strand_id
1 'polypeptide(L)'
;MLLSALNPAGAAADEIAAEFKDLSYPIELQLPVPDKDGGVLFETSYSEAPEIDYDTVLLQGVMPDPGVKVELAVKGRTFLNAPSRYSYDAFRRFPNGRFWARYTLPASRQPLKISVLASGSKAASSLTIYESELFIAQKEQEILVSGSTVPYVIPDEVFYPAGGPFPLIRRAEWQANPPKEPYTQHEPKAITLHHTQGNYPQTLAAGLNEMGFIQDYHQNAKKWIDIGYHFLIDPLGNIYEGRPIKVVGAHVAGRNTNNVGISIMGNYHKPAHNVFTDKSKNSFLAVGGYIAGTYDVLVSSFYAHRDIGNSDCPGDDLYARKAELRDLIFNPAPQSGPGVPTEGPVLTPAQENSLRQLRQFLNSR
;
A
#
# COMPACT_ATOMS: atom_id res chain seq x y z
N MET A 1 -30.03 17.46 -19.35
CA MET A 1 -30.44 16.30 -20.18
C MET A 1 -29.26 15.35 -20.25
N LEU A 2 -29.51 14.10 -19.81
CA LEU A 2 -28.67 12.90 -19.91
C LEU A 2 -27.17 12.99 -19.58
N LEU A 3 -26.86 12.76 -18.30
CA LEU A 3 -25.66 12.03 -17.88
C LEU A 3 -25.77 10.60 -18.43
N SER A 4 -25.12 10.32 -19.56
CA SER A 4 -24.87 8.97 -20.05
C SER A 4 -23.39 8.65 -20.02
N ALA A 5 -23.07 7.41 -19.66
CA ALA A 5 -21.76 6.76 -19.63
C ALA A 5 -20.99 6.81 -18.29
N LEU A 6 -21.44 5.99 -17.34
CA LEU A 6 -20.54 5.27 -16.43
C LEU A 6 -20.70 3.79 -16.74
N ASN A 7 -19.92 3.29 -17.69
CA ASN A 7 -19.71 1.86 -17.84
C ASN A 7 -18.68 1.46 -16.77
N PRO A 8 -18.94 0.49 -15.90
CA PRO A 8 -18.05 0.20 -14.78
C PRO A 8 -16.82 -0.52 -15.32
N ALA A 9 -15.65 0.13 -15.26
CA ALA A 9 -14.40 -0.60 -15.38
C ALA A 9 -14.34 -1.57 -14.19
N GLY A 10 -14.20 -2.86 -14.50
CA GLY A 10 -14.31 -3.98 -13.57
C GLY A 10 -13.42 -3.84 -12.32
N ALA A 11 -13.97 -4.36 -11.23
CA ALA A 11 -13.42 -4.37 -9.89
C ALA A 11 -12.09 -5.16 -9.81
N ALA A 12 -11.17 -4.73 -8.95
CA ALA A 12 -10.54 -5.66 -8.02
C ALA A 12 -11.58 -5.82 -6.91
N ALA A 13 -12.10 -7.00 -6.57
CA ALA A 13 -13.12 -7.07 -5.53
C ALA A 13 -12.54 -6.61 -4.18
N ASP A 14 -13.42 -5.99 -3.41
CA ASP A 14 -13.29 -5.65 -2.00
C ASP A 14 -12.44 -6.64 -1.19
N GLU A 15 -11.46 -6.14 -0.43
CA GLU A 15 -10.51 -6.95 0.37
C GLU A 15 -11.25 -7.64 1.52
N ILE A 16 -11.53 -8.93 1.37
CA ILE A 16 -12.18 -9.75 2.41
C ILE A 16 -11.14 -10.67 3.04
N ALA A 17 -10.90 -10.51 4.34
CA ALA A 17 -10.00 -11.36 5.09
C ALA A 17 -10.74 -12.57 5.71
N ALA A 18 -10.04 -13.70 5.92
CA ALA A 18 -10.60 -14.76 6.76
C ALA A 18 -10.59 -14.32 8.24
N GLU A 19 -11.76 -14.31 8.87
CA GLU A 19 -11.90 -13.93 10.28
C GLU A 19 -11.81 -15.16 11.18
N PHE A 20 -11.02 -15.08 12.25
CA PHE A 20 -10.88 -16.17 13.23
C PHE A 20 -11.35 -15.66 14.58
N LYS A 21 -12.33 -16.35 15.18
CA LYS A 21 -13.01 -15.92 16.42
C LYS A 21 -12.08 -15.45 17.56
N ASP A 22 -10.92 -16.09 17.72
CA ASP A 22 -10.00 -15.86 18.84
C ASP A 22 -8.67 -15.23 18.41
N LEU A 23 -8.56 -14.74 17.17
CA LEU A 23 -7.35 -14.12 16.63
C LEU A 23 -7.70 -12.79 15.95
N SER A 24 -6.75 -11.87 15.91
CA SER A 24 -6.92 -10.59 15.21
C SER A 24 -5.65 -10.27 14.45
N TYR A 25 -5.79 -9.63 13.29
CA TYR A 25 -4.66 -9.27 12.44
C TYR A 25 -3.94 -8.01 12.93
N PRO A 26 -2.61 -8.02 13.10
CA PRO A 26 -1.70 -9.12 12.77
C PRO A 26 -1.78 -10.29 13.76
N ILE A 27 -1.84 -11.52 13.23
CA ILE A 27 -1.74 -12.74 14.02
C ILE A 27 -0.25 -12.97 14.33
N GLU A 28 0.14 -12.74 15.57
CA GLU A 28 1.51 -12.90 16.04
C GLU A 28 1.68 -14.21 16.82
N LEU A 29 2.57 -15.07 16.34
CA LEU A 29 2.78 -16.41 16.89
C LEU A 29 4.22 -16.57 17.36
N GLN A 30 4.38 -17.14 18.57
CA GLN A 30 5.63 -17.72 19.03
C GLN A 30 5.57 -19.22 18.80
N LEU A 31 6.46 -19.73 17.95
CA LEU A 31 6.51 -21.13 17.54
C LEU A 31 7.50 -21.89 18.43
N PRO A 32 7.11 -23.03 19.01
CA PRO A 32 8.00 -23.83 19.85
C PRO A 32 9.10 -24.50 19.01
N VAL A 33 10.13 -25.04 19.69
CA VAL A 33 11.08 -25.95 19.04
C VAL A 33 10.32 -27.17 18.52
N PRO A 34 10.45 -27.55 17.24
CA PRO A 34 9.76 -28.72 16.72
C PRO A 34 10.24 -30.03 17.36
N ASP A 35 9.30 -30.89 17.77
CA ASP A 35 9.63 -32.25 18.24
C ASP A 35 10.10 -33.16 17.09
N LYS A 36 9.58 -32.92 15.89
CA LYS A 36 9.92 -33.65 14.65
C LYS A 36 9.62 -32.82 13.42
N ASP A 37 10.26 -33.16 12.32
CA ASP A 37 9.93 -32.59 11.01
C ASP A 37 8.50 -32.97 10.59
N GLY A 38 7.80 -32.04 9.93
CA GLY A 38 6.37 -32.17 9.62
C GLY A 38 5.43 -32.06 10.82
N GLY A 39 5.94 -31.81 12.03
CA GLY A 39 5.12 -31.57 13.22
C GLY A 39 4.32 -30.27 13.12
N VAL A 40 3.10 -30.26 13.66
CA VAL A 40 2.27 -29.05 13.75
C VAL A 40 2.80 -28.19 14.91
N LEU A 41 3.19 -26.96 14.59
CA LEU A 41 3.70 -25.97 15.56
C LEU A 41 2.58 -25.08 16.08
N PHE A 42 1.59 -24.80 15.24
CA PHE A 42 0.41 -24.03 15.58
C PHE A 42 -0.73 -24.36 14.62
N GLU A 43 -1.97 -24.28 15.08
CA GLU A 43 -3.14 -24.44 14.22
C GLU A 43 -4.28 -23.56 14.73
N THR A 44 -4.90 -22.80 13.83
CA THR A 44 -6.04 -21.95 14.18
C THR A 44 -7.30 -22.81 14.43
N SER A 45 -8.31 -22.22 15.06
CA SER A 45 -9.71 -22.65 14.84
C SER A 45 -10.09 -22.46 13.36
N TYR A 46 -11.19 -23.07 12.92
CA TYR A 46 -11.77 -22.67 11.63
C TYR A 46 -12.18 -21.19 11.69
N SER A 47 -12.02 -20.49 10.59
CA SER A 47 -12.53 -19.13 10.40
C SER A 47 -14.05 -19.09 10.55
N GLU A 48 -14.60 -17.90 10.65
CA GLU A 48 -16.01 -17.70 10.33
C GLU A 48 -16.26 -18.06 8.86
N ALA A 49 -17.52 -18.35 8.52
CA ALA A 49 -17.89 -18.64 7.15
C ALA A 49 -17.77 -17.34 6.31
N PRO A 50 -16.96 -17.33 5.24
CA PRO A 50 -16.82 -16.14 4.41
C PRO A 50 -18.16 -15.71 3.81
N GLU A 51 -18.39 -14.41 3.65
CA GLU A 51 -19.63 -13.91 3.06
C GLU A 51 -19.70 -14.16 1.54
N ILE A 52 -18.53 -14.22 0.90
CA ILE A 52 -18.36 -14.45 -0.53
C ILE A 52 -17.73 -15.80 -0.84
N ASP A 53 -17.92 -16.27 -2.08
CA ASP A 53 -17.12 -17.38 -2.58
C ASP A 53 -15.68 -16.92 -2.82
N TYR A 54 -14.72 -17.82 -2.57
CA TYR A 54 -13.31 -17.62 -2.86
C TYR A 54 -12.74 -18.87 -3.55
N ASP A 55 -11.81 -18.66 -4.47
CA ASP A 55 -11.01 -19.71 -5.11
C ASP A 55 -9.51 -19.53 -4.84
N THR A 56 -9.15 -18.40 -4.23
CA THR A 56 -7.79 -18.00 -3.92
C THR A 56 -7.72 -17.51 -2.49
N VAL A 57 -6.64 -17.90 -1.80
CA VAL A 57 -6.23 -17.33 -0.52
C VAL A 57 -4.83 -16.75 -0.67
N LEU A 58 -4.62 -15.51 -0.23
CA LEU A 58 -3.29 -14.92 -0.09
C LEU A 58 -2.98 -14.68 1.38
N LEU A 59 -1.82 -15.16 1.83
CA LEU A 59 -1.25 -14.80 3.12
C LEU A 59 -0.06 -13.88 2.88
N GLN A 60 0.09 -12.86 3.72
CA GLN A 60 1.32 -12.10 3.79
C GLN A 60 1.73 -11.83 5.25
N GLY A 61 3.04 -11.69 5.49
CA GLY A 61 3.53 -11.63 6.85
C GLY A 61 5.05 -11.56 6.98
N VAL A 62 5.54 -11.90 8.18
CA VAL A 62 6.95 -12.09 8.50
C VAL A 62 7.15 -13.50 9.03
N MET A 63 7.99 -14.27 8.34
CA MET A 63 8.39 -15.64 8.66
C MET A 63 9.93 -15.71 8.62
N PRO A 64 10.62 -15.43 9.73
CA PRO A 64 12.08 -15.39 9.75
C PRO A 64 12.73 -16.78 9.55
N ASP A 65 12.09 -17.84 10.05
CA ASP A 65 12.64 -19.19 10.01
C ASP A 65 12.34 -19.89 8.67
N PRO A 66 13.36 -20.27 7.90
CA PRO A 66 13.15 -20.97 6.64
C PRO A 66 12.62 -22.39 6.78
N GLY A 67 12.77 -22.99 7.96
CA GLY A 67 12.30 -24.32 8.30
C GLY A 67 10.85 -24.36 8.79
N VAL A 68 10.07 -23.29 8.59
CA VAL A 68 8.63 -23.23 8.87
C VAL A 68 7.86 -23.13 7.54
N LYS A 69 6.72 -23.82 7.45
CA LYS A 69 5.77 -23.67 6.35
C LYS A 69 4.35 -23.46 6.87
N VAL A 70 3.50 -22.88 6.03
CA VAL A 70 2.08 -22.67 6.30
C VAL A 70 1.27 -23.48 5.29
N GLU A 71 0.23 -24.15 5.78
CA GLU A 71 -0.75 -24.88 5.01
C GLU A 71 -2.16 -24.42 5.38
N LEU A 72 -3.11 -24.64 4.46
CA LEU A 72 -4.52 -24.37 4.68
C LEU A 72 -5.31 -25.67 4.76
N ALA A 73 -6.37 -25.68 5.56
CA ALA A 73 -7.41 -26.70 5.54
C ALA A 73 -8.78 -26.07 5.37
N VAL A 74 -9.54 -26.50 4.37
CA VAL A 74 -10.90 -26.02 4.11
C VAL A 74 -11.90 -27.03 4.66
N LYS A 75 -12.87 -26.54 5.44
CA LYS A 75 -13.87 -27.38 6.08
C LYS A 75 -14.72 -28.10 5.03
N GLY A 76 -15.03 -29.38 5.29
CA GLY A 76 -15.95 -30.15 4.46
C GLY A 76 -17.38 -29.58 4.52
N ARG A 77 -18.10 -29.63 3.39
CA ARG A 77 -19.48 -29.09 3.28
C ARG A 77 -20.49 -29.79 4.18
N THR A 78 -20.23 -31.05 4.54
CA THR A 78 -21.03 -31.82 5.49
C THR A 78 -20.11 -32.39 6.57
N PHE A 79 -20.66 -32.77 7.72
CA PHE A 79 -19.89 -33.36 8.82
C PHE A 79 -19.22 -34.70 8.45
N LEU A 80 -19.66 -35.35 7.36
CA LEU A 80 -19.08 -36.60 6.83
C LEU A 80 -17.87 -36.35 5.93
N ASN A 81 -17.71 -35.12 5.41
CA ASN A 81 -16.62 -34.78 4.51
C ASN A 81 -15.38 -34.39 5.34
N ALA A 82 -14.30 -35.15 5.18
CA ALA A 82 -13.01 -34.74 5.71
C ALA A 82 -12.59 -33.37 5.12
N PRO A 83 -11.87 -32.53 5.88
CA PRO A 83 -11.36 -31.27 5.36
C PRO A 83 -10.33 -31.51 4.26
N SER A 84 -10.34 -30.64 3.25
CA SER A 84 -9.35 -30.65 2.17
C SER A 84 -8.15 -29.80 2.58
N ARG A 85 -6.94 -30.36 2.49
CA ARG A 85 -5.69 -29.65 2.81
C ARG A 85 -5.04 -29.12 1.54
N TYR A 86 -4.48 -27.93 1.62
CA TYR A 86 -3.84 -27.22 0.53
C TYR A 86 -2.47 -26.70 0.96
N SER A 87 -1.46 -27.01 0.15
CA SER A 87 -0.18 -26.29 0.16
C SER A 87 -0.26 -25.11 -0.81
N TYR A 88 0.59 -24.11 -0.63
CA TYR A 88 0.66 -22.98 -1.56
C TYR A 88 1.12 -23.45 -2.95
N ASP A 89 0.54 -22.88 -4.01
CA ASP A 89 1.00 -23.06 -5.39
C ASP A 89 2.08 -22.06 -5.79
N ALA A 90 2.15 -20.92 -5.09
CA ALA A 90 3.22 -19.94 -5.23
C ALA A 90 3.59 -19.34 -3.86
N PHE A 91 4.88 -19.12 -3.65
CA PHE A 91 5.41 -18.61 -2.40
C PHE A 91 6.69 -17.83 -2.63
N ARG A 92 6.89 -16.75 -1.88
CA ARG A 92 8.17 -16.07 -1.78
C ARG A 92 8.41 -15.62 -0.35
N ARG A 93 9.64 -15.83 0.10
CA ARG A 93 10.18 -15.23 1.34
C ARG A 93 11.42 -14.42 1.00
N PHE A 94 11.43 -13.17 1.44
CA PHE A 94 12.53 -12.24 1.29
C PHE A 94 13.59 -12.48 2.38
N PRO A 95 14.85 -12.04 2.18
CA PRO A 95 15.93 -12.25 3.17
C PRO A 95 15.62 -11.69 4.57
N ASN A 96 14.78 -10.64 4.67
CA ASN A 96 14.34 -10.06 5.94
C ASN A 96 13.15 -10.82 6.59
N GLY A 97 12.76 -11.97 6.04
CA GLY A 97 11.63 -12.77 6.52
C GLY A 97 10.26 -12.32 6.02
N ARG A 98 10.10 -11.16 5.35
CA ARG A 98 8.82 -10.81 4.73
C ARG A 98 8.43 -11.88 3.72
N PHE A 99 7.18 -12.32 3.73
CA PHE A 99 6.71 -13.38 2.84
C PHE A 99 5.30 -13.13 2.33
N TRP A 100 4.98 -13.79 1.23
CA TRP A 100 3.60 -14.07 0.83
C TRP A 100 3.46 -15.52 0.36
N ALA A 101 2.25 -16.06 0.49
CA ALA A 101 1.89 -17.40 0.05
C ALA A 101 0.53 -17.36 -0.65
N ARG A 102 0.43 -17.97 -1.83
CA ARG A 102 -0.79 -18.08 -2.62
C ARG A 102 -1.28 -19.52 -2.66
N TYR A 103 -2.58 -19.68 -2.44
CA TYR A 103 -3.26 -20.97 -2.48
C TYR A 103 -4.43 -20.89 -3.45
N THR A 104 -4.47 -21.82 -4.40
CA THR A 104 -5.56 -21.98 -5.36
C THR A 104 -6.37 -23.22 -5.00
N LEU A 105 -7.69 -23.07 -4.94
CA LEU A 105 -8.62 -24.13 -4.56
C LEU A 105 -9.90 -24.07 -5.42
N PRO A 106 -10.70 -25.15 -5.48
CA PRO A 106 -12.04 -25.06 -6.05
C PRO A 106 -12.88 -24.02 -5.30
N ALA A 107 -13.67 -23.23 -6.04
CA ALA A 107 -14.50 -22.17 -5.46
C ALA A 107 -15.34 -22.69 -4.27
N SER A 108 -15.23 -21.99 -3.15
CA SER A 108 -15.77 -22.40 -1.86
C SER A 108 -16.23 -21.20 -1.05
N ARG A 109 -17.18 -21.43 -0.15
CA ARG A 109 -17.56 -20.52 0.94
C ARG A 109 -17.40 -21.18 2.31
N GLN A 110 -16.63 -22.27 2.35
CA GLN A 110 -16.43 -23.00 3.58
C GLN A 110 -15.36 -22.29 4.43
N PRO A 111 -15.51 -22.30 5.75
CA PRO A 111 -14.46 -21.90 6.67
C PRO A 111 -13.12 -22.56 6.36
N LEU A 112 -12.04 -21.81 6.54
CA LEU A 112 -10.68 -22.31 6.40
C LEU A 112 -9.94 -22.28 7.74
N LYS A 113 -8.79 -22.95 7.78
CA LYS A 113 -7.92 -23.04 8.93
C LYS A 113 -6.48 -22.90 8.45
N ILE A 114 -5.65 -22.24 9.26
CA ILE A 114 -4.22 -22.08 9.01
C ILE A 114 -3.47 -23.04 9.93
N SER A 115 -2.64 -23.90 9.34
CA SER A 115 -1.73 -24.81 10.06
C SER A 115 -0.29 -24.37 9.79
N VAL A 116 0.49 -24.22 10.86
CA VAL A 116 1.93 -23.93 10.79
C VAL A 116 2.67 -25.20 11.12
N LEU A 117 3.58 -25.63 10.24
CA LEU A 117 4.30 -26.90 10.37
C LEU A 117 5.80 -26.67 10.32
N ALA A 118 6.52 -27.54 11.03
CA ALA A 118 7.95 -27.69 10.86
C ALA A 118 8.25 -28.32 9.49
N SER A 119 9.25 -27.76 8.83
CA SER A 119 9.78 -28.17 7.53
C SER A 119 11.31 -27.98 7.55
N GLY A 120 11.98 -28.64 8.49
CA GLY A 120 13.41 -28.55 8.73
C GLY A 120 13.83 -27.55 9.82
N SER A 121 12.89 -26.89 10.50
CA SER A 121 13.20 -26.04 11.65
C SER A 121 13.76 -26.86 12.81
N LYS A 122 14.70 -26.26 13.54
CA LYS A 122 15.40 -26.88 14.69
C LYS A 122 15.43 -25.98 15.92
N ALA A 123 14.75 -24.83 15.87
CA ALA A 123 14.77 -23.83 16.92
C ALA A 123 13.37 -23.23 17.08
N ALA A 124 13.11 -22.64 18.25
CA ALA A 124 11.96 -21.79 18.41
C ALA A 124 12.07 -20.58 17.48
N SER A 125 10.94 -20.13 16.95
CA SER A 125 10.88 -19.03 16.00
C SER A 125 9.58 -18.25 16.14
N SER A 126 9.34 -17.30 15.26
CA SER A 126 8.10 -16.52 15.23
C SER A 126 7.47 -16.53 13.85
N LEU A 127 6.18 -16.26 13.80
CA LEU A 127 5.43 -16.02 12.58
C LEU A 127 4.43 -14.90 12.83
N THR A 128 4.48 -13.86 12.00
CA THR A 128 3.45 -12.83 11.95
C THR A 128 2.69 -12.98 10.65
N ILE A 129 1.37 -13.06 10.70
CA ILE A 129 0.49 -13.00 9.52
C ILE A 129 -0.22 -11.65 9.59
N TYR A 130 0.03 -10.76 8.64
CA TYR A 130 -0.62 -9.45 8.59
C TYR A 130 -2.05 -9.55 8.07
N GLU A 131 -2.34 -10.50 7.20
CA GLU A 131 -3.64 -10.66 6.56
C GLU A 131 -3.81 -12.06 5.95
N SER A 132 -5.06 -12.52 5.81
CA SER A 132 -5.43 -13.63 4.93
C SER A 132 -6.55 -13.25 3.95
N GLU A 133 -6.18 -12.77 2.77
CA GLU A 133 -7.12 -12.28 1.77
C GLU A 133 -7.82 -13.43 1.04
N LEU A 134 -9.13 -13.33 0.87
CA LEU A 134 -10.00 -14.30 0.20
C LEU A 134 -10.67 -13.64 -1.00
N PHE A 135 -10.49 -14.21 -2.19
CA PHE A 135 -11.10 -13.65 -3.39
C PHE A 135 -11.29 -14.70 -4.50
N ILE A 136 -11.99 -14.28 -5.55
CA ILE A 136 -12.10 -15.00 -6.82
C ILE A 136 -11.06 -14.42 -7.78
N ALA A 137 -10.05 -15.19 -8.17
CA ALA A 137 -8.89 -14.69 -8.93
C ALA A 137 -9.29 -13.91 -10.19
N GLN A 138 -10.30 -14.38 -10.91
CA GLN A 138 -10.77 -13.72 -12.14
C GLN A 138 -11.35 -12.32 -11.88
N LYS A 139 -11.89 -12.07 -10.69
CA LYS A 139 -12.44 -10.76 -10.29
C LYS A 139 -11.38 -9.81 -9.75
N GLU A 140 -10.14 -10.26 -9.53
CA GLU A 140 -9.03 -9.41 -9.08
C GLU A 140 -8.07 -9.00 -10.19
N GLN A 141 -8.29 -9.51 -11.41
CA GLN A 141 -7.41 -9.25 -12.54
C GLN A 141 -7.63 -7.84 -13.08
N GLU A 142 -6.53 -7.10 -13.27
CA GLU A 142 -6.57 -5.86 -14.02
C GLU A 142 -6.95 -6.13 -15.48
N ILE A 143 -7.78 -5.26 -16.03
CA ILE A 143 -8.17 -5.34 -17.44
C ILE A 143 -6.97 -4.91 -18.28
N LEU A 144 -6.48 -5.83 -19.10
CA LEU A 144 -5.33 -5.59 -19.96
C LEU A 144 -5.73 -4.83 -21.23
N VAL A 145 -4.88 -3.90 -21.65
CA VAL A 145 -4.95 -3.31 -23.00
C VAL A 145 -4.43 -4.34 -24.00
N SER A 146 -5.04 -4.43 -25.18
CA SER A 146 -4.66 -5.42 -26.21
C SER A 146 -3.16 -5.41 -26.51
N GLY A 147 -2.59 -6.62 -26.59
CA GLY A 147 -1.14 -6.83 -26.71
C GLY A 147 -0.54 -6.21 -27.97
N SER A 148 0.47 -5.36 -27.78
CA SER A 148 1.42 -4.95 -28.80
C SER A 148 2.64 -5.88 -28.75
N THR A 149 3.23 -6.18 -29.90
CA THR A 149 4.49 -6.96 -29.97
C THR A 149 5.74 -6.07 -29.82
N VAL A 150 5.58 -4.76 -29.66
CA VAL A 150 6.68 -3.80 -29.46
C VAL A 150 6.92 -3.63 -27.96
N PRO A 151 8.19 -3.58 -27.50
CA PRO A 151 8.51 -3.28 -26.11
C PRO A 151 7.81 -2.00 -25.64
N TYR A 152 7.05 -2.10 -24.56
CA TYR A 152 6.35 -0.97 -23.98
C TYR A 152 7.35 -0.02 -23.31
N VAL A 153 7.34 1.24 -23.73
CA VAL A 153 8.09 2.33 -23.09
C VAL A 153 7.08 3.24 -22.41
N ILE A 154 7.24 3.44 -21.11
CA ILE A 154 6.37 4.33 -20.35
C ILE A 154 6.76 5.78 -20.69
N PRO A 155 5.84 6.64 -21.15
CA PRO A 155 6.16 8.03 -21.44
C PRO A 155 6.52 8.81 -20.17
N ASP A 156 7.55 9.66 -20.21
CA ASP A 156 8.01 10.42 -19.03
C ASP A 156 6.91 11.36 -18.48
N GLU A 157 6.03 11.86 -19.33
CA GLU A 157 4.96 12.79 -18.96
C GLU A 157 3.87 12.17 -18.07
N VAL A 158 3.80 10.84 -17.96
CA VAL A 158 2.84 10.20 -17.05
C VAL A 158 3.32 10.13 -15.60
N PHE A 159 4.61 10.41 -15.37
CA PHE A 159 5.21 10.41 -14.04
C PHE A 159 5.03 11.75 -13.33
N TYR A 160 5.30 11.75 -12.02
CA TYR A 160 5.48 12.98 -11.28
C TYR A 160 6.73 13.72 -11.80
N PRO A 161 6.68 15.04 -12.05
CA PRO A 161 7.80 15.77 -12.63
C PRO A 161 9.04 15.76 -11.72
N ALA A 162 10.25 15.71 -12.32
CA ALA A 162 11.54 15.66 -11.61
C ALA A 162 11.71 16.78 -10.56
N GLY A 163 11.24 18.00 -10.88
CA GLY A 163 11.36 19.19 -10.03
C GLY A 163 10.07 19.57 -9.28
N GLY A 164 9.20 18.61 -8.96
CA GLY A 164 7.99 18.90 -8.19
C GLY A 164 8.28 19.35 -6.74
N PRO A 165 7.24 19.72 -5.98
CA PRO A 165 7.37 20.48 -4.73
C PRO A 165 7.85 19.68 -3.51
N PHE A 166 8.04 18.37 -3.63
CA PHE A 166 8.56 17.51 -2.56
C PHE A 166 9.61 16.50 -3.07
N PRO A 167 10.56 16.08 -2.21
CA PRO A 167 11.45 14.97 -2.51
C PRO A 167 10.66 13.67 -2.72
N LEU A 168 11.00 12.94 -3.78
CA LEU A 168 10.36 11.68 -4.11
C LEU A 168 11.44 10.63 -4.39
N ILE A 169 11.42 9.53 -3.65
CA ILE A 169 12.25 8.36 -3.95
C ILE A 169 11.65 7.69 -5.18
N ARG A 170 12.37 7.81 -6.30
CA ARG A 170 11.93 7.34 -7.61
C ARG A 170 11.97 5.83 -7.71
N ARG A 171 11.21 5.32 -8.68
CA ARG A 171 11.21 3.89 -9.04
C ARG A 171 12.60 3.30 -9.21
N ALA A 172 13.53 4.04 -9.83
CA ALA A 172 14.90 3.58 -10.01
C ALA A 172 15.66 3.43 -8.68
N GLU A 173 15.40 4.28 -7.69
CA GLU A 173 16.09 4.28 -6.39
C GLU A 173 15.71 3.09 -5.52
N TRP A 174 14.47 2.62 -5.60
CA TRP A 174 14.02 1.39 -4.93
C TRP A 174 14.06 0.14 -5.83
N GLN A 175 14.64 0.26 -7.03
CA GLN A 175 14.83 -0.85 -7.97
C GLN A 175 13.52 -1.49 -8.43
N ALA A 176 12.54 -0.66 -8.77
CA ALA A 176 11.24 -1.11 -9.27
C ALA A 176 11.37 -2.01 -10.50
N ASN A 177 10.68 -3.15 -10.48
CA ASN A 177 10.45 -3.93 -11.69
C ASN A 177 9.63 -3.11 -12.69
N PRO A 178 9.79 -3.36 -14.00
CA PRO A 178 8.87 -2.82 -15.00
C PRO A 178 7.45 -3.38 -14.78
N PRO A 179 6.41 -2.67 -15.25
CA PRO A 179 5.07 -3.24 -15.25
C PRO A 179 5.03 -4.49 -16.15
N LYS A 180 4.16 -5.45 -15.82
CA LYS A 180 3.97 -6.68 -16.60
C LYS A 180 3.29 -6.43 -17.93
N GLU A 181 2.49 -5.37 -18.01
CA GLU A 181 1.68 -4.99 -19.17
C GLU A 181 1.65 -3.46 -19.33
N PRO A 182 1.29 -2.93 -20.51
CA PRO A 182 1.14 -1.50 -20.73
C PRO A 182 0.11 -0.84 -19.79
N TYR A 183 0.39 0.39 -19.35
CA TYR A 183 -0.55 1.16 -18.55
C TYR A 183 -1.69 1.76 -19.36
N THR A 184 -2.84 1.89 -18.71
CA THR A 184 -3.92 2.80 -19.14
C THR A 184 -3.69 4.17 -18.53
N GLN A 185 -3.61 5.22 -19.34
CA GLN A 185 -3.49 6.59 -18.84
C GLN A 185 -4.82 7.09 -18.26
N HIS A 186 -4.74 7.99 -17.27
CA HIS A 186 -5.90 8.71 -16.72
C HIS A 186 -5.53 10.18 -16.46
N GLU A 187 -6.49 10.98 -16.01
CA GLU A 187 -6.20 12.30 -15.45
C GLU A 187 -6.67 12.34 -13.99
N PRO A 188 -5.80 12.65 -13.01
CA PRO A 188 -6.19 12.72 -11.61
C PRO A 188 -7.39 13.65 -11.37
N LYS A 189 -8.40 13.14 -10.66
CA LYS A 189 -9.60 13.88 -10.21
C LYS A 189 -10.05 13.52 -8.79
N ALA A 190 -9.42 12.53 -8.17
CA ALA A 190 -9.70 12.11 -6.80
C ALA A 190 -8.41 11.67 -6.09
N ILE A 191 -8.44 11.72 -4.76
CA ILE A 191 -7.40 11.20 -3.87
C ILE A 191 -8.04 10.18 -2.95
N THR A 192 -7.42 9.00 -2.80
CA THR A 192 -7.83 8.01 -1.81
C THR A 192 -6.70 7.71 -0.82
N LEU A 193 -6.99 7.85 0.47
CA LEU A 193 -6.12 7.48 1.59
C LEU A 193 -6.22 5.97 1.86
N HIS A 194 -5.06 5.32 1.88
CA HIS A 194 -4.88 3.91 2.23
C HIS A 194 -3.87 3.75 3.37
N HIS A 195 -3.85 2.55 3.95
CA HIS A 195 -2.65 1.99 4.57
C HIS A 195 -2.18 0.76 3.78
N THR A 196 -1.04 0.17 4.16
CA THR A 196 -0.59 -1.10 3.57
C THR A 196 -1.06 -2.34 4.33
N GLN A 197 -1.67 -2.15 5.51
CA GLN A 197 -2.04 -3.23 6.44
C GLN A 197 -0.88 -4.22 6.67
N GLY A 198 0.34 -3.69 6.74
CA GLY A 198 1.55 -4.50 6.64
C GLY A 198 2.64 -4.05 7.59
N ASN A 199 3.87 -4.31 7.18
CA ASN A 199 5.06 -3.96 7.95
C ASN A 199 5.19 -2.45 8.16
N TYR A 200 5.72 -2.05 9.32
CA TYR A 200 5.95 -0.65 9.71
C TYR A 200 7.45 -0.34 9.69
N PRO A 201 8.00 0.14 8.57
CA PRO A 201 9.45 0.29 8.41
C PRO A 201 10.00 1.45 9.25
N GLN A 202 11.05 1.19 10.03
CA GLN A 202 11.69 2.17 10.92
C GLN A 202 13.01 2.75 10.38
N THR A 203 13.45 2.30 9.20
CA THR A 203 14.66 2.78 8.51
C THR A 203 14.37 2.95 7.02
N LEU A 204 15.15 3.79 6.32
CA LEU A 204 15.06 3.92 4.86
C LEU A 204 15.28 2.57 4.16
N ALA A 205 16.25 1.78 4.62
CA ALA A 205 16.49 0.44 4.06
C ALA A 205 15.28 -0.49 4.25
N ALA A 206 14.58 -0.41 5.39
CA ALA A 206 13.35 -1.16 5.60
C ALA A 206 12.22 -0.68 4.68
N GLY A 207 12.10 0.64 4.45
CA GLY A 207 11.12 1.21 3.51
C GLY A 207 11.37 0.81 2.06
N LEU A 208 12.62 0.84 1.59
CA LEU A 208 13.01 0.36 0.26
C LEU A 208 12.71 -1.14 0.09
N ASN A 209 13.01 -1.97 1.10
CA ASN A 209 12.67 -3.39 1.08
C ASN A 209 11.15 -3.61 1.05
N GLU A 210 10.38 -2.81 1.79
CA GLU A 210 8.91 -2.91 1.79
C GLU A 210 8.30 -2.51 0.45
N MET A 211 8.85 -1.49 -0.24
CA MET A 211 8.46 -1.16 -1.62
C MET A 211 8.64 -2.34 -2.57
N GLY A 212 9.80 -2.98 -2.53
CA GLY A 212 10.09 -4.17 -3.33
C GLY A 212 9.17 -5.35 -2.99
N PHE A 213 8.86 -5.55 -1.70
CA PHE A 213 7.89 -6.55 -1.26
C PHE A 213 6.49 -6.27 -1.80
N ILE A 214 5.97 -5.04 -1.63
CA ILE A 214 4.61 -4.67 -2.04
C ILE A 214 4.46 -4.81 -3.56
N GLN A 215 5.45 -4.37 -4.35
CA GLN A 215 5.41 -4.56 -5.80
C GLN A 215 5.37 -6.04 -6.18
N ASP A 216 6.21 -6.86 -5.54
CA ASP A 216 6.27 -8.29 -5.81
C ASP A 216 5.00 -9.02 -5.38
N TYR A 217 4.42 -8.66 -4.24
CA TYR A 217 3.13 -9.15 -3.78
C TYR A 217 2.03 -8.84 -4.80
N HIS A 218 1.93 -7.59 -5.24
CA HIS A 218 0.94 -7.18 -6.25
C HIS A 218 1.15 -7.89 -7.59
N GLN A 219 2.38 -7.90 -8.13
CA GLN A 219 2.64 -8.49 -9.45
C GLN A 219 2.56 -10.02 -9.46
N ASN A 220 3.14 -10.67 -8.45
CA ASN A 220 3.35 -12.11 -8.50
C ASN A 220 2.33 -12.89 -7.66
N ALA A 221 1.86 -12.32 -6.54
CA ALA A 221 0.80 -12.92 -5.74
C ALA A 221 -0.60 -12.51 -6.23
N LYS A 222 -0.88 -11.20 -6.39
CA LYS A 222 -2.19 -10.71 -6.88
C LYS A 222 -2.37 -10.75 -8.40
N LYS A 223 -1.28 -10.90 -9.17
CA LYS A 223 -1.26 -10.92 -10.65
C LYS A 223 -1.61 -9.57 -11.29
N TRP A 224 -1.36 -8.48 -10.56
CA TRP A 224 -1.47 -7.12 -11.06
C TRP A 224 -0.32 -6.77 -11.99
N ILE A 225 -0.50 -5.75 -12.82
CA ILE A 225 0.52 -5.32 -13.78
C ILE A 225 1.68 -4.61 -13.05
N ASP A 226 1.40 -3.94 -11.92
CA ASP A 226 2.39 -3.29 -11.07
C ASP A 226 1.83 -3.02 -9.66
N ILE A 227 2.63 -2.42 -8.77
CA ILE A 227 2.21 -1.90 -7.46
C ILE A 227 0.91 -1.09 -7.57
N GLY A 228 -0.10 -1.35 -6.74
CA GLY A 228 -1.44 -0.74 -6.92
C GLY A 228 -1.53 0.76 -6.63
N TYR A 229 -0.64 1.30 -5.81
CA TYR A 229 -0.66 2.70 -5.34
C TYR A 229 0.22 3.62 -6.20
N HIS A 230 -0.08 4.93 -6.19
CA HIS A 230 0.73 5.93 -6.88
C HIS A 230 1.83 6.48 -5.97
N PHE A 231 1.52 6.66 -4.68
CA PHE A 231 2.46 7.08 -3.67
C PHE A 231 2.36 6.19 -2.44
N LEU A 232 3.51 5.87 -1.85
CA LEU A 232 3.58 5.24 -0.54
C LEU A 232 4.41 6.11 0.40
N ILE A 233 4.01 6.20 1.66
CA ILE A 233 4.68 7.06 2.65
C ILE A 233 5.03 6.22 3.87
N ASP A 234 6.30 6.20 4.23
CA ASP A 234 6.77 5.48 5.42
C ASP A 234 6.68 6.31 6.71
N PRO A 235 6.87 5.69 7.89
CA PRO A 235 6.85 6.37 9.19
C PRO A 235 7.90 7.47 9.37
N LEU A 236 8.96 7.46 8.55
CA LEU A 236 10.02 8.46 8.57
C LEU A 236 9.68 9.68 7.71
N GLY A 237 8.58 9.64 6.95
CA GLY A 237 8.16 10.68 6.02
C GLY A 237 8.84 10.59 4.66
N ASN A 238 9.45 9.46 4.30
CA ASN A 238 9.91 9.27 2.94
C ASN A 238 8.71 9.01 2.03
N ILE A 239 8.67 9.70 0.89
CA ILE A 239 7.64 9.51 -0.14
C ILE A 239 8.27 8.64 -1.24
N TYR A 240 7.63 7.53 -1.56
CA TYR A 240 8.06 6.60 -2.60
C TYR A 240 7.12 6.67 -3.80
N GLU A 241 7.71 6.69 -5.00
CA GLU A 241 7.01 6.62 -6.27
C GLU A 241 6.54 5.19 -6.53
N GLY A 242 5.22 4.97 -6.57
CA GLY A 242 4.59 3.73 -7.01
C GLY A 242 4.34 3.76 -8.52
N ARG A 243 3.08 3.62 -8.94
CA ARG A 243 2.67 3.85 -10.33
C ARG A 243 2.85 5.32 -10.74
N PRO A 244 3.14 5.58 -12.03
CA PRO A 244 3.08 6.94 -12.56
C PRO A 244 1.76 7.64 -12.20
N ILE A 245 1.81 8.93 -11.85
CA ILE A 245 0.64 9.67 -11.35
C ILE A 245 -0.50 9.79 -12.36
N LYS A 246 -0.21 9.72 -13.67
CA LYS A 246 -1.21 9.80 -14.75
C LYS A 246 -1.60 8.45 -15.34
N VAL A 247 -1.44 7.35 -14.60
CA VAL A 247 -1.93 6.04 -15.04
C VAL A 247 -2.90 5.44 -14.04
N VAL A 248 -3.81 4.61 -14.51
CA VAL A 248 -4.79 3.93 -13.65
C VAL A 248 -4.07 3.02 -12.64
N GLY A 249 -4.39 3.21 -11.36
CA GLY A 249 -3.93 2.36 -10.27
C GLY A 249 -4.70 1.05 -10.13
N ALA A 250 -4.39 0.31 -9.08
CA ALA A 250 -5.10 -0.92 -8.69
C ALA A 250 -5.31 -0.93 -7.17
N HIS A 251 -5.90 0.14 -6.63
CA HIS A 251 -6.02 0.36 -5.17
C HIS A 251 -7.46 0.43 -4.67
N VAL A 252 -8.44 0.75 -5.52
CA VAL A 252 -9.88 0.65 -5.20
C VAL A 252 -10.66 -0.02 -6.31
N ALA A 253 -11.30 -1.13 -5.96
CA ALA A 253 -12.32 -1.85 -6.72
C ALA A 253 -13.21 -0.97 -7.62
N GLY A 254 -13.00 -0.99 -8.94
CA GLY A 254 -13.88 -0.31 -9.89
C GLY A 254 -13.92 1.22 -9.75
N ARG A 255 -12.97 1.80 -9.01
CA ARG A 255 -12.86 3.25 -8.73
C ARG A 255 -11.44 3.79 -8.96
N ASN A 256 -10.60 3.06 -9.69
CA ASN A 256 -9.20 3.44 -9.95
C ASN A 256 -9.04 4.55 -11.01
N THR A 257 -9.94 4.63 -11.99
CA THR A 257 -9.87 5.66 -13.04
C THR A 257 -9.99 7.04 -12.43
N ASN A 258 -9.08 7.95 -12.80
CA ASN A 258 -8.94 9.30 -12.27
C ASN A 258 -8.70 9.39 -10.75
N ASN A 259 -8.31 8.29 -10.08
CA ASN A 259 -8.16 8.25 -8.63
C ASN A 259 -6.72 7.93 -8.23
N VAL A 260 -6.09 8.85 -7.50
CA VAL A 260 -4.72 8.72 -7.01
C VAL A 260 -4.73 8.13 -5.60
N GLY A 261 -4.23 6.90 -5.49
CA GLY A 261 -4.06 6.19 -4.22
C GLY A 261 -2.74 6.57 -3.53
N ILE A 262 -2.85 7.08 -2.31
CA ILE A 262 -1.73 7.38 -1.41
C ILE A 262 -1.82 6.44 -0.21
N SER A 263 -0.83 5.57 -0.03
CA SER A 263 -0.83 4.56 1.03
C SER A 263 0.20 4.85 2.12
N ILE A 264 -0.24 4.90 3.37
CA ILE A 264 0.65 5.02 4.53
C ILE A 264 1.13 3.62 4.94
N MET A 265 2.44 3.38 4.96
CA MET A 265 2.99 2.08 5.33
C MET A 265 2.73 1.79 6.82
N GLY A 266 2.22 0.59 7.10
CA GLY A 266 1.91 0.09 8.43
C GLY A 266 0.48 -0.42 8.56
N ASN A 267 0.10 -0.77 9.78
CA ASN A 267 -1.24 -1.18 10.18
C ASN A 267 -1.79 -0.24 11.27
N TYR A 268 -2.95 0.36 10.98
CA TYR A 268 -3.59 1.43 11.74
C TYR A 268 -4.99 1.03 12.24
N HIS A 269 -5.22 -0.28 12.43
CA HIS A 269 -6.43 -0.80 13.09
C HIS A 269 -6.07 -1.89 14.12
N LYS A 270 -6.95 -2.07 15.10
CA LYS A 270 -6.76 -3.02 16.19
C LYS A 270 -6.49 -4.45 15.70
N PRO A 271 -5.59 -5.19 16.38
CA PRO A 271 -4.87 -4.83 17.59
C PRO A 271 -3.59 -4.01 17.32
N ALA A 272 -3.20 -3.81 16.06
CA ALA A 272 -2.10 -2.91 15.73
C ALA A 272 -2.51 -1.44 15.95
N HIS A 273 -1.54 -0.61 16.33
CA HIS A 273 -1.72 0.82 16.54
C HIS A 273 -0.45 1.54 16.11
N ASN A 274 -0.06 1.36 14.84
CA ASN A 274 1.10 2.05 14.33
C ASN A 274 0.88 3.58 14.38
N VAL A 275 1.96 4.30 14.68
CA VAL A 275 1.88 5.74 14.90
C VAL A 275 1.88 6.45 13.55
N PHE A 276 0.81 7.18 13.24
CA PHE A 276 0.84 8.10 12.10
C PHE A 276 1.66 9.33 12.49
N THR A 277 2.95 9.31 12.16
CA THR A 277 3.91 10.32 12.64
C THR A 277 3.67 11.67 11.98
N ASP A 278 4.12 12.76 12.63
CA ASP A 278 4.08 14.09 12.03
C ASP A 278 4.84 14.17 10.70
N LYS A 279 5.91 13.36 10.53
CA LYS A 279 6.67 13.29 9.28
C LYS A 279 5.83 12.66 8.16
N SER A 280 5.16 11.55 8.44
CA SER A 280 4.25 10.90 7.48
C SER A 280 3.06 11.80 7.16
N LYS A 281 2.49 12.48 8.17
CA LYS A 281 1.42 13.47 7.98
C LYS A 281 1.86 14.62 7.07
N ASN A 282 2.99 15.26 7.36
CA ASN A 282 3.50 16.37 6.54
C ASN A 282 3.76 15.95 5.09
N SER A 283 4.26 14.74 4.90
CA SER A 283 4.48 14.15 3.58
C SER A 283 3.16 13.89 2.84
N PHE A 284 2.16 13.35 3.55
CA PHE A 284 0.83 13.15 2.98
C PHE A 284 0.17 14.47 2.57
N LEU A 285 0.30 15.52 3.40
CA LEU A 285 -0.19 16.86 3.08
C LEU A 285 0.54 17.47 1.88
N ALA A 286 1.85 17.27 1.75
CA ALA A 286 2.62 17.73 0.60
C ALA A 286 2.17 17.06 -0.71
N VAL A 287 2.02 15.73 -0.70
CA VAL A 287 1.54 14.96 -1.85
C VAL A 287 0.09 15.33 -2.19
N GLY A 288 -0.78 15.33 -1.18
CA GLY A 288 -2.19 15.66 -1.34
C GLY A 288 -2.43 17.09 -1.84
N GLY A 289 -1.71 18.06 -1.28
CA GLY A 289 -1.76 19.47 -1.71
C GLY A 289 -1.27 19.67 -3.14
N TYR A 290 -0.19 18.99 -3.54
CA TYR A 290 0.27 18.99 -4.92
C TYR A 290 -0.77 18.44 -5.88
N ILE A 291 -1.36 17.27 -5.57
CA ILE A 291 -2.38 16.65 -6.43
C ILE A 291 -3.61 17.57 -6.52
N ALA A 292 -4.08 18.08 -5.38
CA ALA A 292 -5.24 18.95 -5.31
C ALA A 292 -5.06 20.23 -6.14
N GLY A 293 -3.93 20.92 -5.96
CA GLY A 293 -3.64 22.17 -6.67
C GLY A 293 -3.28 21.99 -8.14
N THR A 294 -2.61 20.89 -8.53
CA THR A 294 -2.16 20.67 -9.91
C THR A 294 -3.28 20.17 -10.82
N TYR A 295 -4.22 19.38 -10.28
CA TYR A 295 -5.24 18.69 -11.07
C TYR A 295 -6.67 19.17 -10.82
N ASP A 296 -6.81 20.24 -10.03
CA ASP A 296 -8.09 20.82 -9.60
C ASP A 296 -9.00 19.78 -8.95
N VAL A 297 -8.45 18.93 -8.08
CA VAL A 297 -9.25 17.94 -7.34
C VAL A 297 -10.20 18.68 -6.42
N LEU A 298 -11.46 18.27 -6.39
CA LEU A 298 -12.46 18.87 -5.51
C LEU A 298 -12.32 18.30 -4.10
N VAL A 299 -12.62 19.11 -3.08
CA VAL A 299 -12.69 18.66 -1.67
C VAL A 299 -13.64 17.47 -1.47
N SER A 300 -14.69 17.36 -2.29
CA SER A 300 -15.64 16.25 -2.31
C SER A 300 -15.07 14.96 -2.92
N SER A 301 -13.91 15.02 -3.57
CA SER A 301 -13.22 13.91 -4.22
C SER A 301 -12.00 13.44 -3.40
N PHE A 302 -12.03 13.64 -2.09
CA PHE A 302 -11.09 13.09 -1.14
C PHE A 302 -11.74 11.98 -0.32
N TYR A 303 -11.23 10.77 -0.47
CA TYR A 303 -11.76 9.55 0.13
C TYR A 303 -10.70 8.87 0.99
N ALA A 304 -11.15 8.06 1.93
CA ALA A 304 -10.46 6.90 2.45
C ALA A 304 -11.00 5.66 1.70
N HIS A 305 -10.23 4.58 1.62
CA HIS A 305 -10.66 3.39 0.86
C HIS A 305 -12.07 2.92 1.29
N ARG A 306 -12.31 2.81 2.59
CA ARG A 306 -13.62 2.42 3.17
C ARG A 306 -14.81 3.33 2.86
N ASP A 307 -14.62 4.52 2.28
CA ASP A 307 -15.75 5.36 1.82
C ASP A 307 -16.32 4.90 0.48
N ILE A 308 -15.48 4.26 -0.35
CA ILE A 308 -15.76 4.00 -1.77
C ILE A 308 -15.50 2.55 -2.19
N GLY A 309 -15.10 1.69 -1.25
CA GLY A 309 -14.99 0.24 -1.37
C GLY A 309 -15.40 -0.44 -0.06
N ASN A 310 -15.61 -1.76 -0.09
CA ASN A 310 -15.88 -2.55 1.11
C ASN A 310 -14.57 -3.09 1.68
N SER A 311 -13.98 -2.34 2.61
CA SER A 311 -12.69 -2.67 3.20
C SER A 311 -12.51 -1.90 4.51
N ASP A 312 -11.68 -2.39 5.43
CA ASP A 312 -11.30 -1.66 6.64
C ASP A 312 -10.18 -0.64 6.40
N CYS A 313 -9.49 -0.66 5.26
CA CYS A 313 -8.48 0.33 4.91
C CYS A 313 -9.06 1.76 4.93
N PRO A 314 -8.38 2.77 5.51
CA PRO A 314 -6.99 2.81 5.98
C PRO A 314 -6.81 2.44 7.45
N GLY A 315 -7.76 1.73 8.07
CA GLY A 315 -7.78 1.45 9.49
C GLY A 315 -8.36 2.60 10.32
N ASP A 316 -8.84 2.28 11.51
CA ASP A 316 -9.61 3.21 12.34
C ASP A 316 -8.81 4.43 12.77
N ASP A 317 -7.52 4.26 13.08
CA ASP A 317 -6.66 5.35 13.58
C ASP A 317 -6.40 6.41 12.49
N LEU A 318 -6.17 5.98 11.24
CA LEU A 318 -6.01 6.90 10.10
C LEU A 318 -7.36 7.45 9.62
N TYR A 319 -8.41 6.63 9.61
CA TYR A 319 -9.74 7.08 9.22
C TYR A 319 -10.25 8.20 10.15
N ALA A 320 -9.97 8.12 11.45
CA ALA A 320 -10.28 9.18 12.41
C ALA A 320 -9.59 10.52 12.09
N ARG A 321 -8.49 10.51 11.34
CA ARG A 321 -7.74 11.71 10.89
C ARG A 321 -8.17 12.21 9.50
N LYS A 322 -8.99 11.46 8.76
CA LYS A 322 -9.38 11.76 7.37
C LYS A 322 -9.91 13.19 7.21
N ALA A 323 -10.81 13.65 8.09
CA ALA A 323 -11.42 14.98 7.99
C ALA A 323 -10.37 16.09 8.18
N GLU A 324 -9.49 15.94 9.18
CA GLU A 324 -8.37 16.84 9.43
C GLU A 324 -7.44 16.93 8.21
N LEU A 325 -7.03 15.78 7.66
CA LEU A 325 -6.15 15.72 6.49
C LEU A 325 -6.78 16.38 5.26
N ARG A 326 -8.06 16.11 5.01
CA ARG A 326 -8.81 16.77 3.94
C ARG A 326 -8.79 18.28 4.12
N ASP A 327 -9.17 18.77 5.30
CA ASP A 327 -9.29 20.21 5.53
C ASP A 327 -7.93 20.91 5.40
N LEU A 328 -6.84 20.28 5.85
CA LEU A 328 -5.48 20.80 5.68
C LEU A 328 -5.00 20.81 4.22
N ILE A 329 -5.47 19.88 3.37
CA ILE A 329 -5.12 19.84 1.94
C ILE A 329 -5.87 20.93 1.15
N PHE A 330 -7.18 21.07 1.37
CA PHE A 330 -8.04 21.96 0.57
C PHE A 330 -8.21 23.36 1.16
N ASN A 331 -7.91 23.53 2.45
CA ASN A 331 -7.91 24.80 3.15
C ASN A 331 -6.70 24.88 4.08
N PRO A 332 -5.48 24.86 3.53
CA PRO A 332 -4.27 24.94 4.35
C PRO A 332 -4.33 26.23 5.17
N ALA A 333 -4.15 26.11 6.48
CA ALA A 333 -3.95 27.30 7.31
C ALA A 333 -2.87 28.16 6.65
N PRO A 334 -3.01 29.49 6.60
CA PRO A 334 -1.97 30.35 6.05
C PRO A 334 -0.68 29.98 6.77
N GLN A 335 0.26 29.40 6.02
CA GLN A 335 1.53 29.01 6.60
C GLN A 335 2.11 30.27 7.23
N SER A 336 2.26 30.29 8.55
CA SER A 336 3.33 31.04 9.14
C SER A 336 4.60 30.41 8.59
N GLY A 337 5.03 30.85 7.41
CA GLY A 337 6.35 30.53 6.89
C GLY A 337 7.39 30.94 7.95
N PRO A 338 8.66 30.55 7.79
CA PRO A 338 9.71 31.30 8.48
C PRO A 338 9.46 32.76 8.13
N GLY A 339 9.10 33.57 9.12
CA GLY A 339 8.73 34.95 8.88
C GLY A 339 9.83 35.56 8.03
N VAL A 340 9.49 36.05 6.84
CA VAL A 340 10.37 37.01 6.18
C VAL A 340 10.53 38.10 7.23
N PRO A 341 11.74 38.33 7.78
CA PRO A 341 11.93 39.43 8.69
C PRO A 341 11.45 40.67 7.94
N THR A 342 10.37 41.29 8.44
CA THR A 342 9.86 42.55 7.89
C THR A 342 10.87 43.68 8.04
N GLU A 343 11.94 43.43 8.79
CA GLU A 343 13.17 44.19 8.82
C GLU A 343 14.25 43.39 8.10
N GLY A 344 14.71 43.88 6.95
CA GLY A 344 15.93 43.37 6.33
C GLY A 344 17.09 43.34 7.35
N PRO A 345 18.15 42.55 7.10
CA PRO A 345 19.27 42.46 8.04
C PRO A 345 19.75 43.86 8.41
N VAL A 346 19.81 44.15 9.72
CA VAL A 346 20.39 45.41 10.22
C VAL A 346 21.83 45.44 9.73
N LEU A 347 22.10 46.30 8.74
CA LEU A 347 23.42 46.44 8.17
C LEU A 347 24.31 47.12 9.19
N THR A 348 25.49 46.56 9.45
CA THR A 348 26.54 47.31 10.15
C THR A 348 26.87 48.59 9.36
N PRO A 349 27.40 49.63 10.00
CA PRO A 349 27.83 50.84 9.30
C PRO A 349 28.77 50.57 8.11
N ALA A 350 29.59 49.51 8.20
CA ALA A 350 30.43 49.08 7.09
C ALA A 350 29.63 48.51 5.91
N GLN A 351 28.64 47.65 6.19
CA GLN A 351 27.78 47.06 5.16
C GLN A 351 26.86 48.11 4.50
N GLU A 352 26.38 49.10 5.25
CA GLU A 352 25.64 50.23 4.67
C GLU A 352 26.49 51.05 3.70
N ASN A 353 27.77 51.22 4.02
CA ASN A 353 28.70 51.97 3.18
C ASN A 353 29.03 51.21 1.89
N SER A 354 29.26 49.89 1.99
CA SER A 354 29.43 49.02 0.82
C SER A 354 28.18 48.97 -0.06
N LEU A 355 26.98 48.93 0.51
CA LEU A 355 25.74 48.96 -0.25
C LEU A 355 25.53 50.32 -0.95
N ARG A 356 25.90 51.42 -0.29
CA ARG A 356 25.90 52.76 -0.90
C ARG A 356 26.82 52.85 -2.10
N GLN A 357 28.05 52.35 -1.97
CA GLN A 357 29.04 52.34 -3.06
C GLN A 357 28.56 51.47 -4.23
N LEU A 358 27.99 50.30 -3.94
CA LEU A 358 27.44 49.40 -4.97
C LEU A 358 26.28 50.07 -5.72
N ARG A 359 25.35 50.73 -5.01
CA ARG A 359 24.24 51.46 -5.64
C ARG A 359 24.74 52.62 -6.50
N GLN A 360 25.75 53.36 -6.05
CA GLN A 360 26.37 54.43 -6.84
C GLN A 360 27.01 53.89 -8.11
N PHE A 361 27.73 52.76 -8.03
CA PHE A 361 28.36 52.12 -9.18
C PHE A 361 27.34 51.59 -10.22
N LEU A 362 26.23 51.01 -9.75
CA LEU A 362 25.17 50.50 -10.61
C LEU A 362 24.38 51.63 -11.30
N ASN A 363 24.22 52.77 -10.63
CA ASN A 363 23.52 53.93 -11.18
C ASN A 363 24.39 54.84 -12.06
N SER A 364 25.71 54.58 -12.12
CA SER A 364 26.65 55.31 -12.98
C SER A 364 27.00 54.56 -14.27
N ARG A 365 26.17 53.59 -14.69
CA ARG A 365 26.31 52.85 -15.95
C ARG A 365 25.16 53.14 -16.89
#